data_AF-A0A429X2N7-F1
#
_entry.id   AF-A0A429X2N7-F1
#
_cell.length_a   1.000
_cell.length_b   1.000
_cell.length_c   1.000
_cell.angle_alpha   90.00
_cell.angle_beta   90.00
_cell.angle_gamma   90.00
#
_symmetry.space_group_name_H-M   'P 1'
#
loop_
_entity.id
_entity.type
_entity.pdbx_description
1 polymer ?
#
loop_
_entity_poly.entity_id
_entity_poly.type
_entity_poly.pdbx_seq_one_letter_code
_entity_poly.pdbx_strand_id
1 'polypeptide(L)'
;MQLSIITSIRTNNFNDKHVMDKIKNMWESASKSLTNYEGNVYGVYYDYESDYKGDYSIGVATEKNGGTPIEITTEKHEIFKVDSTDDQGVFKAWSNIWNLEESGTLNRAYTVDFEKYLPNGEIEIHIAVE
;
A
#
# COMPACT_ATOMS: atom_id res chain seq x y z
N MET A 1 2.53 -2.73 14.54
CA MET A 1 3.43 -3.44 13.60
C MET A 1 4.58 -2.49 13.25
N GLN A 2 5.81 -3.01 13.13
CA GLN A 2 6.97 -2.21 12.73
C GLN A 2 7.49 -2.74 11.39
N LEU A 3 7.61 -1.85 10.40
CA LEU A 3 8.15 -2.17 9.07
C LEU A 3 9.36 -1.28 8.78
N SER A 4 10.17 -1.70 7.80
CA SER A 4 11.27 -0.94 7.25
C SER A 4 11.04 -0.68 5.76
N ILE A 5 10.87 0.58 5.39
CA ILE A 5 10.70 1.05 4.01
C ILE A 5 12.06 1.01 3.29
N ILE A 6 12.14 0.25 2.21
CA ILE A 6 13.34 0.03 1.39
C ILE A 6 13.48 1.14 0.35
N THR A 7 12.37 1.54 -0.25
CA THR A 7 12.28 2.60 -1.24
C THR A 7 10.89 3.21 -1.19
N SER A 8 10.78 4.51 -1.46
CA SER A 8 9.51 5.21 -1.54
C SER A 8 9.55 6.35 -2.55
N ILE A 9 8.36 6.76 -2.97
CA ILE A 9 8.11 7.89 -3.85
C ILE A 9 6.94 8.70 -3.30
N ARG A 10 6.87 9.99 -3.67
CA ARG A 10 5.67 10.82 -3.51
C ARG A 10 4.98 10.97 -4.86
N THR A 11 3.67 10.80 -4.90
CA THR A 11 2.86 10.79 -6.12
C THR A 11 1.40 11.19 -5.85
N ASN A 12 0.59 11.25 -6.91
CA ASN A 12 -0.84 11.54 -6.86
C ASN A 12 -1.59 10.71 -7.90
N ASN A 13 -2.74 10.14 -7.56
CA ASN A 13 -3.51 9.28 -8.48
C ASN A 13 -4.16 10.05 -9.65
N PHE A 14 -4.37 11.35 -9.50
CA PHE A 14 -5.12 12.19 -10.43
C PHE A 14 -4.24 13.22 -11.14
N ASN A 15 -3.26 13.77 -10.43
CA ASN A 15 -2.44 14.88 -10.92
C ASN A 15 -1.07 14.44 -11.47
N ASP A 16 -0.61 13.23 -11.13
CA ASP A 16 0.66 12.71 -11.63
C ASP A 16 0.45 11.81 -12.86
N LYS A 17 0.79 12.35 -14.04
CA LYS A 17 0.67 11.65 -15.33
C LYS A 17 1.55 10.40 -15.43
N HIS A 18 2.54 10.27 -14.56
CA HIS A 18 3.50 9.16 -14.53
C HIS A 18 3.31 8.26 -13.31
N VAL A 19 2.20 8.38 -12.56
CA VAL A 19 1.96 7.60 -11.33
C VAL A 19 2.18 6.10 -11.53
N MET A 20 1.65 5.54 -12.62
CA MET A 20 1.80 4.10 -12.91
C MET A 20 3.26 3.71 -13.15
N ASP A 21 4.00 4.51 -13.94
CA ASP A 21 5.41 4.25 -14.23
C ASP A 21 6.27 4.39 -12.96
N LYS A 22 5.99 5.40 -12.13
CA LYS A 22 6.71 5.62 -10.88
C LYS A 22 6.52 4.46 -9.90
N ILE A 23 5.27 4.04 -9.68
CA ILE A 23 4.94 2.91 -8.79
C ILE A 23 5.59 1.63 -9.33
N LYS A 24 5.48 1.37 -10.63
CA LYS A 24 6.12 0.21 -11.26
C LYS A 24 7.64 0.21 -11.07
N ASN A 25 8.31 1.33 -11.37
CA ASN A 25 9.76 1.45 -11.21
C ASN A 25 10.21 1.30 -9.74
N MET A 26 9.42 1.81 -8.80
CA MET A 26 9.66 1.61 -7.37
C MET A 26 9.63 0.12 -7.00
N TRP A 27 8.61 -0.61 -7.42
CA TRP A 27 8.49 -2.06 -7.21
C TRP A 27 9.62 -2.84 -7.87
N GLU A 28 9.99 -2.51 -9.11
CA GLU A 28 11.12 -3.12 -9.81
C GLU A 28 12.47 -2.86 -9.11
N SER A 29 12.64 -1.69 -8.50
CA SER A 29 13.84 -1.39 -7.71
C SER A 29 13.87 -2.18 -6.41
N ALA A 30 12.72 -2.32 -5.75
CA ALA A 30 12.62 -3.08 -4.51
C ALA A 30 12.85 -4.58 -4.73
N SER A 31 12.31 -5.16 -5.82
CA SER A 31 12.43 -6.59 -6.12
C SER A 31 13.89 -7.03 -6.29
N LYS A 32 14.75 -6.17 -6.86
CA LYS A 32 16.20 -6.39 -6.95
C LYS A 32 16.89 -6.48 -5.58
N SER A 33 16.35 -5.79 -4.58
CA SER A 33 16.88 -5.82 -3.21
C SER A 33 16.29 -6.98 -2.39
N LEU A 34 15.17 -7.55 -2.84
CA LEU A 34 14.38 -8.57 -2.14
C LEU A 34 14.54 -9.98 -2.72
N THR A 35 15.50 -10.22 -3.61
CA THR A 35 15.63 -11.48 -4.37
C THR A 35 15.67 -12.76 -3.51
N ASN A 36 16.16 -12.68 -2.27
CA ASN A 36 16.22 -13.81 -1.33
C ASN A 36 15.37 -13.59 -0.07
N TYR A 37 14.36 -12.73 -0.15
CA TYR A 37 13.47 -12.45 0.97
C TYR A 37 12.25 -13.38 0.92
N GLU A 38 12.01 -14.12 2.00
CA GLU A 38 10.93 -15.11 2.10
C GLU A 38 9.77 -14.65 3.01
N GLY A 39 9.80 -13.40 3.49
CA GLY A 39 8.76 -12.85 4.36
C GLY A 39 7.68 -12.07 3.59
N ASN A 40 6.77 -11.47 4.36
CA ASN A 40 5.73 -10.61 3.80
C ASN A 40 6.35 -9.32 3.23
N VAL A 41 5.93 -8.95 2.02
CA VAL A 41 6.29 -7.67 1.41
C VAL A 41 5.10 -6.73 1.50
N TYR A 42 5.34 -5.45 1.72
CA TYR A 42 4.30 -4.48 1.96
C TYR A 42 4.38 -3.31 0.98
N GLY A 43 3.24 -2.93 0.40
CA GLY A 43 3.06 -1.63 -0.25
C GLY A 43 2.45 -0.68 0.77
N VAL A 44 3.24 0.24 1.32
CA VAL A 44 2.81 1.11 2.43
C VAL A 44 2.50 2.50 1.90
N TYR A 45 1.28 2.97 2.16
CA TYR A 45 0.78 4.27 1.78
C TYR A 45 0.68 5.16 3.03
N TYR A 46 1.30 6.33 3.00
CA TYR A 46 1.46 7.19 4.17
C TYR A 46 1.67 8.64 3.75
N ASP A 47 1.72 9.55 4.74
CA ASP A 47 2.01 10.97 4.51
C ASP A 47 1.04 11.61 3.50
N TYR A 48 -0.24 11.25 3.66
CA TYR A 48 -1.36 11.78 2.89
C TYR A 48 -1.51 13.27 3.15
N GLU A 49 -1.65 14.05 2.08
CA GLU A 49 -1.95 15.48 2.16
C GLU A 49 -3.39 15.75 2.61
N SER A 50 -4.34 14.93 2.14
CA SER A 50 -5.76 15.07 2.47
C SER A 50 -6.49 13.72 2.45
N ASP A 51 -6.88 13.28 1.26
CA ASP A 51 -7.73 12.13 0.98
C ASP A 51 -7.18 11.37 -0.24
N TYR A 52 -7.98 10.49 -0.86
CA TYR A 52 -7.55 9.73 -2.04
C TYR A 52 -7.16 10.61 -3.24
N LYS A 53 -7.56 11.90 -3.26
CA LYS A 53 -7.23 12.89 -4.30
C LYS A 53 -5.96 13.70 -3.98
N GLY A 54 -5.54 13.73 -2.72
CA GLY A 54 -4.33 14.42 -2.28
C GLY A 54 -3.06 13.70 -2.69
N ASP A 55 -1.93 14.39 -2.57
CA ASP A 55 -0.63 13.75 -2.69
C ASP A 55 -0.41 12.76 -1.55
N TYR A 56 0.30 11.67 -1.84
CA TYR A 56 0.68 10.66 -0.84
C TYR A 56 2.06 10.10 -1.12
N SER A 57 2.66 9.50 -0.09
CA SER A 57 3.87 8.70 -0.23
C SER A 57 3.50 7.22 -0.30
N ILE A 58 4.12 6.48 -1.23
CA ILE A 58 4.04 5.02 -1.30
C ILE A 58 5.44 4.45 -1.23
N GLY A 59 5.63 3.38 -0.47
CA GLY A 59 6.91 2.69 -0.35
C GLY A 59 6.77 1.19 -0.27
N VAL A 60 7.83 0.50 -0.68
CA VAL A 60 7.95 -0.95 -0.47
C VAL A 60 8.65 -1.18 0.86
N ALA A 61 8.02 -1.96 1.73
CA ALA A 61 8.55 -2.25 3.06
C ALA A 61 8.57 -3.75 3.37
N THR A 62 9.35 -4.12 4.38
CA THR A 62 9.41 -5.47 4.94
C THR A 62 9.55 -5.42 6.45
N GLU A 63 9.39 -6.55 7.14
CA GLU A 63 9.65 -6.67 8.58
C GLU A 63 11.16 -6.72 8.91
N LYS A 64 12.02 -6.77 7.90
CA LYS A 64 13.47 -6.83 8.09
C LYS A 64 14.06 -5.44 8.29
N ASN A 65 14.93 -5.29 9.29
CA ASN A 65 15.68 -4.06 9.53
C ASN A 65 16.64 -3.70 8.39
N GLY A 66 16.86 -2.40 8.16
CA GLY A 66 17.82 -1.88 7.18
C GLY A 66 17.26 -0.82 6.22
N GLY A 67 15.96 -0.53 6.33
CA GLY A 67 15.31 0.60 5.66
C GLY A 67 14.91 1.71 6.64
N THR A 68 14.10 2.66 6.17
CA THR A 68 13.49 3.69 7.02
C THR A 68 12.38 3.07 7.86
N PRO A 69 12.44 3.13 9.21
CA PRO A 69 11.41 2.52 10.04
C PRO A 69 10.07 3.26 9.91
N ILE A 70 8.97 2.51 9.91
CA ILE A 70 7.61 3.03 10.02
C ILE A 70 6.81 2.17 11.02
N GLU A 71 6.11 2.84 11.92
CA GLU A 71 5.23 2.21 12.90
C GLU A 71 3.78 2.30 12.43
N ILE A 72 3.07 1.18 12.47
CA ILE A 72 1.68 1.06 11.99
C ILE A 72 0.82 0.50 13.11
N THR A 73 -0.24 1.23 13.47
CA THR A 73 -1.22 0.82 14.48
C THR A 73 -2.35 0.03 13.83
N THR A 74 -2.24 -1.30 13.82
CA THR A 74 -3.14 -2.20 13.06
C THR A 74 -4.52 -2.41 13.70
N GLU A 75 -4.75 -1.96 14.94
CA GLU A 75 -5.98 -2.25 15.69
C GLU A 75 -7.25 -1.61 15.11
N LYS A 76 -7.09 -0.61 14.24
CA LYS A 76 -8.17 0.09 13.53
C LYS A 76 -8.09 -0.08 12.01
N HIS A 77 -7.71 -1.26 11.53
CA HIS A 77 -7.70 -1.52 10.09
C HIS A 77 -8.87 -2.41 9.68
N GLU A 78 -9.56 -2.01 8.63
CA GLU A 78 -10.46 -2.89 7.89
C GLU A 78 -9.66 -3.62 6.81
N ILE A 79 -9.92 -4.92 6.64
CA ILE A 79 -9.16 -5.81 5.77
C ILE A 79 -9.99 -6.13 4.52
N PHE A 80 -9.46 -5.77 3.36
CA PHE A 80 -10.02 -6.10 2.05
C PHE A 80 -9.16 -7.16 1.39
N LYS A 81 -9.75 -8.33 1.11
CA LYS A 81 -9.06 -9.40 0.38
C LYS A 81 -9.01 -9.08 -1.11
N VAL A 82 -7.87 -9.34 -1.71
CA VAL A 82 -7.68 -9.21 -3.16
C VAL A 82 -7.86 -10.58 -3.81
N ASP A 83 -8.52 -10.62 -4.96
CA ASP A 83 -8.49 -11.79 -5.84
C ASP A 83 -7.12 -11.86 -6.52
N SER A 84 -6.21 -12.65 -5.96
CA SER A 84 -4.85 -12.82 -6.48
C SER A 84 -4.76 -13.68 -7.74
N THR A 85 -5.88 -14.26 -8.20
CA THR A 85 -5.95 -14.96 -9.50
C THR A 85 -6.20 -14.01 -10.68
N ASP A 86 -6.58 -12.77 -10.38
CA ASP A 86 -6.81 -11.70 -11.35
C ASP A 86 -5.62 -10.73 -11.36
N ASP A 87 -4.98 -10.57 -12.53
CA ASP A 87 -3.87 -9.62 -12.72
C ASP A 87 -4.25 -8.17 -12.36
N GLN A 88 -5.54 -7.85 -12.36
CA GLN A 88 -6.08 -6.54 -11.94
C GLN A 88 -6.69 -6.55 -10.55
N GLY A 89 -6.53 -7.63 -9.78
CA GLY A 89 -7.17 -7.81 -8.47
C GLY A 89 -6.91 -6.66 -7.52
N VAL A 90 -5.65 -6.21 -7.41
CA VAL A 90 -5.27 -5.07 -6.55
C VAL A 90 -5.96 -3.79 -6.97
N PHE A 91 -5.97 -3.49 -8.27
CA PHE A 91 -6.63 -2.30 -8.82
C PHE A 91 -8.15 -2.33 -8.57
N LYS A 92 -8.78 -3.49 -8.77
CA LYS A 92 -10.21 -3.68 -8.51
C LYS A 92 -10.55 -3.53 -7.03
N ALA A 93 -9.71 -4.06 -6.14
CA ALA A 93 -9.89 -3.91 -4.69
C ALA A 93 -9.79 -2.44 -4.26
N TRP A 94 -8.79 -1.69 -4.74
CA TRP A 94 -8.71 -0.24 -4.51
C TRP A 94 -9.91 0.52 -5.07
N SER A 95 -10.36 0.18 -6.28
CA SER A 95 -11.56 0.79 -6.86
C SER A 95 -12.79 0.56 -5.99
N ASN A 96 -12.96 -0.64 -5.43
CA ASN A 96 -14.04 -0.94 -4.50
C ASN A 96 -13.93 -0.13 -3.20
N ILE A 97 -12.73 -0.03 -2.62
CA ILE A 97 -12.46 0.75 -1.40
C ILE A 97 -12.86 2.22 -1.61
N TRP A 98 -12.48 2.82 -2.74
CA TRP A 98 -12.87 4.21 -3.06
C TRP A 98 -14.37 4.36 -3.23
N ASN A 99 -15.06 3.39 -3.85
CA ASN A 99 -16.52 3.43 -3.95
C ASN A 99 -17.22 3.36 -2.58
N LEU A 100 -16.69 2.56 -1.65
CA LEU A 100 -17.22 2.45 -0.29
C LEU A 100 -17.02 3.74 0.50
N GLU A 101 -15.89 4.42 0.29
CA GLU A 101 -15.60 5.72 0.87
C GLU A 101 -16.51 6.80 0.29
N GLU A 102 -16.65 6.85 -1.04
CA GLU A 102 -17.54 7.81 -1.73
C GLU A 102 -19.01 7.62 -1.33
N SER A 103 -19.42 6.39 -1.02
CA SER A 103 -20.78 6.11 -0.52
C SER A 103 -20.97 6.40 0.97
N GLY A 104 -19.91 6.77 1.70
CA GLY A 104 -19.92 6.98 3.15
C GLY A 104 -20.04 5.71 3.99
N THR A 105 -19.81 4.53 3.39
CA THR A 105 -19.81 3.24 4.10
C THR A 105 -18.49 3.03 4.83
N LEU A 106 -17.40 3.54 4.26
CA LEU A 106 -16.05 3.44 4.80
C LEU A 106 -15.53 4.83 5.17
N ASN A 107 -15.17 5.03 6.44
CA ASN A 107 -14.55 6.28 6.92
C ASN A 107 -13.06 6.04 7.16
N ARG A 108 -12.23 6.40 6.18
CA ARG A 108 -10.79 6.20 6.24
C ARG A 108 -10.13 7.23 7.13
N ALA A 109 -9.16 6.79 7.93
CA ALA A 109 -8.41 7.64 8.84
C ALA A 109 -7.23 8.37 8.16
N TYR A 110 -6.82 7.95 6.95
CA TYR A 110 -5.70 8.53 6.20
C TYR A 110 -4.39 8.64 7.00
N THR A 111 -4.13 7.68 7.88
CA THR A 111 -2.89 7.61 8.66
C THR A 111 -1.84 6.81 7.92
N VAL A 112 -1.95 5.47 7.95
CA VAL A 112 -1.13 4.57 7.16
C VAL A 112 -2.03 3.44 6.67
N ASP A 113 -2.11 3.26 5.36
CA ASP A 113 -2.73 2.09 4.74
C ASP A 113 -1.64 1.19 4.18
N PHE A 114 -1.89 -0.11 4.05
CA PHE A 114 -0.90 -0.99 3.42
C PHE A 114 -1.50 -2.18 2.70
N GLU A 115 -0.88 -2.51 1.57
CA GLU A 115 -0.99 -3.81 0.92
C GLU A 115 -0.03 -4.77 1.60
N LYS A 116 -0.48 -5.99 1.89
CA LYS A 116 0.32 -7.08 2.42
C LYS A 116 0.34 -8.22 1.41
N TYR A 117 1.52 -8.50 0.87
CA TYR A 117 1.79 -9.59 -0.07
C TYR A 117 2.40 -10.75 0.70
N LEU A 118 1.63 -11.82 0.86
CA LEU A 118 2.05 -13.01 1.58
C LEU A 118 2.86 -13.94 0.66
N PRO A 119 3.84 -14.70 1.19
CA PRO A 119 4.63 -15.66 0.40
C PRO A 119 3.80 -16.75 -0.29
N ASN A 120 2.58 -17.02 0.19
CA ASN A 120 1.65 -17.98 -0.41
C ASN A 120 0.86 -17.41 -1.62
N GLY A 121 1.08 -16.14 -1.98
CA GLY A 121 0.38 -15.45 -3.07
C GLY A 121 -0.94 -14.79 -2.67
N GLU A 122 -1.34 -14.84 -1.40
CA GLU A 122 -2.47 -14.05 -0.90
C GLU A 122 -2.08 -12.58 -0.79
N ILE A 123 -3.04 -11.71 -1.09
CA ILE A 123 -2.86 -10.26 -1.02
C ILE A 123 -4.02 -9.67 -0.22
N GLU A 124 -3.70 -8.81 0.74
CA GLU A 124 -4.66 -8.09 1.57
C GLU A 124 -4.38 -6.60 1.51
N ILE A 125 -5.42 -5.78 1.45
CA ILE A 125 -5.33 -4.33 1.63
C ILE A 125 -5.90 -4.00 3.00
N HIS A 126 -5.06 -3.42 3.85
CA HIS A 126 -5.40 -3.00 5.20
C HIS A 126 -5.59 -1.48 5.18
N ILE A 127 -6.81 -1.04 5.47
CA ILE A 127 -7.20 0.37 5.42
C ILE A 127 -7.46 0.86 6.83
N ALA A 128 -6.74 1.89 7.27
CA ALA A 128 -6.97 2.53 8.55
C ALA A 128 -8.32 3.26 8.55
N VAL A 129 -9.13 3.03 9.58
CA VAL A 129 -10.47 3.62 9.76
C VAL A 129 -10.58 4.39 11.07
N GLU A 130 -11.52 5.34 11.14
CA GLU A 130 -11.75 6.20 12.32
C GLU A 130 -12.41 5.49 13.52
#